data_AF-A0A969VQ95-F1
#
_entry.id   AF-A0A969VQ95-F1
#
_cell.length_a   1.000
_cell.length_b   1.000
_cell.length_c   1.000
_cell.angle_alpha   90.00
_cell.angle_beta   90.00
_cell.angle_gamma   90.00
#
_symmetry.space_group_name_H-M   'P 1'
#
loop_
_entity.id
_entity.type
_entity.pdbx_description
1 polymer ?
#
loop_
_entity_poly.entity_id
_entity_poly.type
_entity_poly.pdbx_seq_one_letter_code
_entity_poly.pdbx_strand_id
1 'polypeptide(L)'
;MNTITTTTPSPFAKNDINLPVPIRPDICYIGRVSDRGVTKEYGILQDDRRRHMYILGKSGMGKSTLLENMILQDIYNGHGVCFIDPHGDSSHYILDHIPSWRTNDVVYFNPGDMEYPIGFNMLEAQRGEQAFG
;
A
#
# COMPACT_ATOMS: atom_id res chain seq x y z
N MET A 1 -25.92 20.94 2.76
CA MET A 1 -25.64 19.48 2.74
C MET A 1 -24.35 19.29 1.97
N ASN A 2 -23.25 18.98 2.65
CA ASN A 2 -21.99 18.69 1.97
C ASN A 2 -21.96 17.18 1.73
N THR A 3 -22.19 16.78 0.48
CA THR A 3 -22.15 15.37 0.09
C THR A 3 -20.69 14.93 0.04
N ILE A 4 -20.27 14.09 0.99
CA ILE A 4 -19.02 13.34 0.86
C ILE A 4 -19.32 12.21 -0.11
N THR A 5 -18.97 12.38 -1.37
CA THR A 5 -19.06 11.32 -2.37
C THR A 5 -17.83 10.43 -2.22
N THR A 6 -17.99 9.24 -1.65
CA THR A 6 -17.02 8.15 -1.82
C THR A 6 -17.23 7.54 -3.21
N THR A 7 -17.04 8.32 -4.26
CA THR A 7 -16.69 7.70 -5.53
C THR A 7 -15.29 7.14 -5.33
N THR A 8 -15.09 5.88 -5.71
CA THR A 8 -13.76 5.28 -5.81
C THR A 8 -13.30 5.45 -7.26
N PRO A 9 -12.83 6.63 -7.71
CA PRO A 9 -11.84 6.60 -8.76
C PRO A 9 -10.59 6.02 -8.09
N SER A 10 -10.10 4.90 -8.62
CA SER A 10 -8.68 4.59 -8.46
C SER A 10 -7.93 5.88 -8.80
N PRO A 11 -7.08 6.43 -7.90
CA PRO A 11 -6.31 7.64 -8.19
C PRO A 11 -5.38 7.44 -9.39
N PHE A 12 -5.24 6.20 -9.85
CA PHE A 12 -4.50 5.80 -11.04
C PHE A 12 -5.49 5.14 -11.99
N ALA A 13 -5.75 5.79 -13.13
CA ALA A 13 -6.36 5.09 -14.25
C ALA A 13 -5.53 3.83 -14.50
N LYS A 14 -6.19 2.72 -14.92
CA LYS A 14 -5.55 1.40 -15.11
C LYS A 14 -4.31 1.40 -16.04
N ASN A 15 -3.94 2.54 -16.65
CA ASN A 15 -2.75 2.72 -17.47
C ASN A 15 -1.97 4.04 -17.22
N ASP A 16 -2.29 4.83 -16.18
CA ASP A 16 -1.60 6.10 -15.90
C ASP A 16 -1.19 6.19 -14.43
N ILE A 17 -0.09 5.53 -14.05
CA ILE A 17 0.62 5.87 -12.81
C ILE A 17 1.50 7.11 -13.03
N ASN A 18 0.86 8.22 -13.38
CA ASN A 18 1.42 9.53 -13.06
C ASN A 18 1.04 9.83 -11.60
N LEU A 19 1.54 8.99 -10.69
CA LEU A 19 1.50 9.24 -9.26
C LEU A 19 2.08 10.65 -9.08
N PRO A 20 1.31 11.66 -8.63
CA PRO A 20 1.95 12.91 -8.24
C PRO A 20 2.99 12.52 -7.21
N VAL A 21 4.27 12.83 -7.49
CA VAL A 21 5.31 12.79 -6.47
C VAL A 21 4.69 13.50 -5.28
N PRO A 22 4.46 12.80 -4.15
CA PRO A 22 3.60 13.35 -3.12
C PRO A 22 4.24 14.66 -2.69
N ILE A 23 3.47 15.73 -2.87
CA ILE A 23 3.86 17.11 -2.55
C ILE A 23 4.33 17.18 -1.07
N ARG A 24 3.86 16.21 -0.28
CA ARG A 24 4.18 15.98 1.13
C ARG A 24 4.32 14.48 1.41
N PRO A 25 5.55 13.95 1.59
CA PRO A 25 5.75 12.53 1.88
C PRO A 25 5.22 12.11 3.26
N ASP A 26 4.93 13.07 4.14
CA ASP A 26 4.32 12.86 5.45
C ASP A 26 2.80 12.59 5.40
N ILE A 27 2.18 12.62 4.21
CA ILE A 27 0.74 12.38 4.01
C ILE A 27 0.55 11.18 3.07
N CYS A 28 -0.32 10.25 3.48
CA CYS A 28 -0.83 9.19 2.61
C CYS A 28 -2.22 9.61 2.09
N TYR A 29 -2.33 9.91 0.81
CA TYR A 29 -3.55 10.38 0.19
C TYR A 29 -4.55 9.22 -0.01
N ILE A 30 -5.80 9.44 0.37
CA ILE A 30 -6.87 8.43 0.32
C ILE A 30 -8.04 8.86 -0.58
N GLY A 31 -8.08 10.12 -1.03
CA GLY A 31 -9.15 10.59 -1.89
C GLY A 31 -9.06 12.08 -2.21
N ARG A 32 -10.09 12.57 -2.91
CA ARG A 32 -10.24 13.96 -3.31
C ARG A 32 -11.68 14.41 -3.06
N VAL A 33 -11.86 15.67 -2.70
CA VAL A 33 -13.18 16.33 -2.60
C VAL A 33 -13.22 17.45 -3.62
N SER A 34 -14.30 17.52 -4.39
CA SER A 34 -14.56 18.62 -5.32
C SER A 34 -15.69 19.48 -4.75
N ASP A 35 -15.40 20.75 -4.50
CA ASP A 35 -16.39 21.75 -4.07
C ASP A 35 -16.25 23.00 -4.96
N ARG A 36 -17.34 23.38 -5.63
CA ARG A 36 -17.42 24.58 -6.51
C ARG A 36 -16.26 24.71 -7.50
N GLY A 37 -15.84 23.60 -8.11
CA GLY A 37 -14.75 23.56 -9.10
C GLY A 37 -13.34 23.56 -8.49
N VAL A 38 -13.22 23.63 -7.16
CA VAL A 38 -11.95 23.46 -6.45
C VAL A 38 -11.83 22.01 -6.01
N THR A 39 -10.79 21.33 -6.49
CA THR A 39 -10.45 19.98 -6.04
C THR A 39 -9.42 20.07 -4.91
N LYS A 40 -9.70 19.43 -3.78
CA LYS A 40 -8.79 19.30 -2.65
C LYS A 40 -8.48 17.82 -2.39
N GLU A 41 -7.21 17.53 -2.18
CA GLU A 41 -6.76 16.17 -1.84
C GLU A 41 -6.87 15.96 -0.33
N TYR A 42 -7.25 14.74 0.07
CA TYR A 42 -7.38 14.33 1.45
C TYR A 42 -6.55 13.09 1.72
N GLY A 43 -5.90 13.07 2.87
CA GLY A 43 -4.99 12.01 3.27
C GLY A 43 -4.87 11.92 4.78
N ILE A 44 -4.10 10.94 5.24
CA ILE A 44 -3.81 10.69 6.64
C ILE A 44 -2.34 11.00 6.88
N LEU A 45 -2.04 11.78 7.91
CA LEU A 45 -0.67 12.03 8.33
C LEU A 45 0.00 10.71 8.75
N GLN A 46 1.28 10.56 8.45
CA GLN A 46 2.03 9.38 8.88
C GLN A 46 1.96 9.16 10.39
N ASP A 47 2.02 10.23 11.21
CA ASP A 47 1.91 10.12 12.67
C ASP A 47 0.57 9.55 13.13
N ASP A 48 -0.51 9.92 12.44
CA ASP A 48 -1.83 9.38 12.75
C ASP A 48 -1.96 7.92 12.29
N ARG A 49 -1.38 7.55 11.13
CA ARG A 49 -1.37 6.16 10.63
C ARG A 49 -0.63 5.21 11.57
N ARG A 50 0.37 5.69 12.32
CA ARG A 50 1.09 4.88 13.33
C ARG A 50 0.20 4.40 14.47
N ARG A 51 -0.97 5.03 14.69
CA ARG A 51 -1.95 4.63 15.71
C ARG A 51 -2.90 3.51 15.26
N HIS A 52 -2.53 2.81 14.19
CA HIS A 52 -3.31 1.77 13.51
C HIS A 52 -4.54 2.31 12.77
N MET A 53 -4.97 1.57 11.75
CA MET A 53 -6.12 1.89 10.92
C MET A 53 -7.05 0.68 10.82
N TYR A 54 -8.36 0.94 10.81
CA TYR A 54 -9.36 -0.08 10.55
C TYR A 54 -10.24 0.33 9.38
N ILE A 55 -10.23 -0.46 8.31
CA ILE A 55 -10.97 -0.20 7.08
C ILE A 55 -12.16 -1.16 7.00
N LEU A 56 -13.36 -0.60 7.04
CA LEU A 56 -14.62 -1.35 7.03
C LEU A 56 -15.39 -1.14 5.72
N GLY A 57 -16.02 -2.19 5.22
CA GLY A 57 -16.88 -2.12 4.05
C GLY A 57 -17.24 -3.50 3.51
N LYS A 58 -18.41 -3.62 2.86
CA LYS A 58 -18.83 -4.85 2.19
C LYS A 58 -17.87 -5.23 1.04
N SER A 59 -17.96 -6.45 0.54
CA SER A 59 -17.24 -6.84 -0.68
C SER A 59 -17.59 -5.90 -1.83
N GLY A 60 -16.62 -5.59 -2.70
CA GLY A 60 -16.79 -4.66 -3.82
C GLY A 60 -16.75 -3.16 -3.48
N MET A 61 -16.58 -2.77 -2.21
CA MET A 61 -16.53 -1.35 -1.80
C MET A 61 -15.15 -0.69 -1.96
N GLY A 62 -14.21 -1.33 -2.66
CA GLY A 62 -12.87 -0.75 -2.95
C GLY A 62 -11.86 -0.81 -1.81
N LYS A 63 -12.03 -1.70 -0.82
CA LYS A 63 -11.07 -1.85 0.30
C LYS A 63 -9.67 -2.26 -0.17
N SER A 64 -9.59 -3.26 -1.05
CA SER A 64 -8.32 -3.73 -1.63
C SER A 64 -7.65 -2.60 -2.42
N THR A 65 -8.42 -1.91 -3.27
CA THR A 65 -7.95 -0.73 -4.01
C THR A 65 -7.42 0.36 -3.09
N LEU A 66 -8.10 0.66 -1.98
CA LEU A 66 -7.60 1.63 -1.01
C LEU A 66 -6.25 1.18 -0.41
N LEU A 67 -6.16 -0.07 0.03
CA LEU A 67 -4.93 -0.63 0.59
C LEU A 67 -3.78 -0.65 -0.42
N GLU A 68 -4.01 -1.10 -1.65
CA GLU A 68 -3.04 -1.12 -2.75
C GLU A 68 -2.47 0.29 -2.99
N ASN A 69 -3.34 1.30 -3.10
CA ASN A 69 -2.92 2.68 -3.30
C ASN A 69 -2.12 3.25 -2.12
N MET A 70 -2.45 2.86 -0.90
CA MET A 70 -1.69 3.26 0.29
C MET A 70 -0.29 2.61 0.31
N ILE A 71 -0.23 1.30 0.01
CA ILE A 71 1.02 0.54 -0.05
C ILE A 71 1.95 1.10 -1.14
N LEU A 72 1.42 1.37 -2.33
CA LEU A 72 2.21 1.94 -3.41
C LEU A 72 2.75 3.33 -3.03
N GLN A 73 1.95 4.19 -2.38
CA GLN A 73 2.47 5.46 -1.87
C GLN A 73 3.62 5.27 -0.89
N ASP A 74 3.53 4.30 0.03
CA ASP A 74 4.61 4.01 0.96
C ASP A 74 5.88 3.49 0.26
N ILE A 75 5.74 2.59 -0.72
CA ILE A 75 6.86 2.09 -1.53
C ILE A 75 7.55 3.23 -2.28
N TYR A 76 6.78 4.09 -2.96
CA TYR A 76 7.33 5.22 -3.73
C TYR A 76 7.98 6.28 -2.83
N ASN A 77 7.53 6.41 -1.58
CA ASN A 77 8.13 7.29 -0.57
C ASN A 77 9.38 6.72 0.11
N GLY A 78 9.82 5.51 -0.26
CA GLY A 78 10.99 4.89 0.35
C GLY A 78 10.68 4.14 1.66
N HIS A 79 9.41 3.99 2.03
CA HIS A 79 9.06 3.21 3.22
C HIS A 79 9.09 1.70 2.93
N GLY A 80 9.34 0.92 3.98
CA GLY A 80 9.15 -0.53 3.97
C GLY A 80 7.69 -0.88 4.24
N VAL A 81 7.20 -1.95 3.61
CA VAL A 81 5.83 -2.43 3.75
C VAL A 81 5.84 -3.95 3.90
N CYS A 82 4.89 -4.48 4.67
CA CYS A 82 4.58 -5.90 4.73
C CYS A 82 3.09 -6.05 4.46
N PHE A 83 2.74 -6.89 3.49
CA PHE A 83 1.37 -7.12 3.08
C PHE A 83 1.08 -8.62 3.09
N ILE A 84 -0.02 -8.99 3.76
CA ILE A 84 -0.48 -10.37 3.87
C ILE A 84 -1.79 -10.46 3.11
N ASP A 85 -1.78 -11.25 2.05
CA ASP A 85 -2.90 -11.40 1.15
C ASP A 85 -3.31 -12.88 1.05
N PRO A 86 -4.48 -13.25 1.58
CA PRO A 86 -4.98 -14.62 1.49
C PRO A 86 -5.46 -15.00 0.08
N HIS A 87 -5.69 -14.02 -0.80
CA HIS A 87 -6.25 -14.26 -2.14
C HIS A 87 -5.19 -14.15 -3.26
N GLY A 88 -4.13 -13.36 -3.03
CA GLY A 88 -2.99 -13.20 -3.94
C GLY A 88 -3.17 -12.11 -4.99
N ASP A 89 -4.41 -11.76 -5.35
CA ASP A 89 -4.72 -10.76 -6.39
C ASP A 89 -4.09 -9.39 -6.11
N SER A 90 -4.18 -8.91 -4.86
CA SER A 90 -3.62 -7.60 -4.48
C SER A 90 -2.10 -7.66 -4.41
N SER A 91 -1.51 -8.79 -4.02
CA SER A 91 -0.05 -8.98 -4.02
C SER A 91 0.53 -8.92 -5.42
N HIS A 92 -0.07 -9.62 -6.39
CA HIS A 92 0.34 -9.54 -7.79
C HIS A 92 0.20 -8.13 -8.34
N TYR A 93 -0.93 -7.45 -8.06
CA TYR A 93 -1.11 -6.06 -8.45
C TYR A 93 0.00 -5.15 -7.89
N ILE A 94 0.35 -5.28 -6.61
CA ILE A 94 1.42 -4.48 -6.01
C ILE A 94 2.77 -4.79 -6.67
N LEU A 95 3.10 -6.08 -6.87
CA LEU A 95 4.35 -6.52 -7.51
C LEU A 95 4.52 -5.90 -8.89
N ASP A 96 3.47 -5.89 -9.71
CA ASP A 96 3.47 -5.30 -11.05
C ASP A 96 3.72 -3.78 -11.06
N HIS A 97 3.52 -3.11 -9.92
CA HIS A 97 3.65 -1.66 -9.76
C HIS A 97 4.85 -1.24 -8.90
N ILE A 98 5.69 -2.20 -8.47
CA ILE A 98 6.93 -1.89 -7.74
C ILE A 98 7.88 -1.14 -8.69
N PRO A 99 8.40 0.03 -8.28
CA PRO A 99 9.30 0.77 -9.12
C PRO A 99 10.63 0.04 -9.29
N SER A 100 11.25 0.17 -10.46
CA SER A 100 12.48 -0.55 -10.84
C SER A 100 13.64 -0.33 -9.87
N TRP A 101 13.71 0.83 -9.20
CA TRP A 101 14.74 1.13 -8.19
C TRP A 101 14.54 0.42 -6.85
N ARG A 102 13.43 -0.30 -6.66
CA ARG A 102 13.11 -1.09 -5.45
C ARG A 102 13.01 -2.59 -5.71
N THR A 103 13.14 -3.06 -6.95
CA THR A 103 12.94 -4.48 -7.30
C THR A 103 13.85 -5.42 -6.50
N ASN A 104 15.07 -5.01 -6.18
CA ASN A 104 16.02 -5.80 -5.38
C ASN A 104 15.67 -5.86 -3.88
N ASP A 105 14.71 -5.05 -3.42
CA ASP A 105 14.26 -5.00 -2.02
C ASP A 105 12.99 -5.82 -1.77
N VAL A 106 12.55 -6.60 -2.76
CA VAL A 106 11.27 -7.30 -2.74
C VAL A 106 11.47 -8.76 -2.37
N VAL A 107 10.70 -9.21 -1.38
CA VAL A 107 10.55 -10.63 -1.08
C VAL A 107 9.08 -10.99 -1.29
N TYR A 108 8.82 -11.86 -2.25
CA TYR A 108 7.51 -12.48 -2.44
C TYR A 108 7.55 -13.89 -1.87
N PHE A 109 6.70 -14.17 -0.89
CA PHE A 109 6.62 -15.47 -0.24
C PHE A 109 5.21 -16.04 -0.41
N ASN A 110 5.11 -17.13 -1.18
CA ASN A 110 3.87 -17.88 -1.35
C ASN A 110 4.09 -19.33 -0.87
N PRO A 111 3.55 -19.73 0.30
CA PRO A 111 3.74 -21.09 0.82
C PRO A 111 3.05 -22.17 -0.03
N GLY A 112 2.12 -21.80 -0.91
CA GLY A 112 1.47 -22.71 -1.85
C GLY A 112 2.20 -22.84 -3.19
N ASP A 113 3.29 -22.10 -3.42
CA ASP A 113 4.07 -22.18 -4.65
C ASP A 113 4.95 -23.45 -4.63
N MET A 114 4.58 -24.41 -5.47
CA MET A 114 5.28 -25.69 -5.61
C MET A 114 6.39 -25.64 -6.66
N GLU A 115 6.40 -24.62 -7.52
CA GLU A 115 7.39 -24.47 -8.59
C GLU A 115 8.64 -23.74 -8.08
N TYR A 116 8.44 -22.71 -7.23
CA TYR A 116 9.51 -21.94 -6.61
C TYR A 116 9.37 -21.88 -5.08
N PRO A 117 9.47 -23.03 -4.37
CA PRO A 117 9.31 -23.05 -2.93
C PRO A 117 10.48 -22.32 -2.25
N ILE A 118 10.17 -21.31 -1.44
CA ILE A 118 11.15 -20.65 -0.58
C ILE A 118 11.28 -21.45 0.71
N GLY A 119 12.47 -22.03 0.93
CA GLY A 119 12.80 -22.69 2.20
C GLY A 119 12.81 -21.69 3.34
N PHE A 120 11.78 -21.73 4.19
CA PHE A 120 11.68 -20.90 5.38
C PHE A 120 11.59 -21.79 6.62
N ASN A 121 12.60 -21.73 7.47
CA ASN A 121 12.62 -22.45 8.74
C ASN A 121 12.30 -21.49 9.89
N MET A 122 11.06 -21.52 10.38
CA MET A 122 10.63 -20.71 11.53
C MET A 122 11.42 -21.00 12.81
N LEU A 123 11.99 -22.20 12.93
CA LEU A 123 12.73 -22.64 14.13
C LEU A 123 14.19 -22.16 14.13
N GLU A 124 14.69 -21.68 13.00
CA GLU A 124 16.07 -21.21 12.83
C GLU A 124 16.22 -19.71 13.12
N ALA A 125 15.13 -19.05 13.53
CA ALA A 125 15.16 -17.64 13.92
C ALA A 125 16.12 -17.46 15.11
N GLN A 126 17.35 -17.04 14.81
CA GLN A 126 18.29 -16.59 15.82
C GLN A 126 17.74 -15.32 16.45
N ARG A 127 17.62 -15.31 17.79
CA ARG A 127 17.39 -14.06 18.52
C ARG A 127 18.51 -13.12 18.14
N GLY A 128 18.17 -11.95 17.58
CA GLY A 128 19.17 -10.93 17.29
C GLY A 128 19.95 -10.59 18.56
N GLU A 129 21.22 -10.96 18.61
CA GLU A 129 22.17 -10.35 19.52
C GLU A 129 22.25 -8.87 19.16
N GLN A 130 21.76 -8.03 20.07
CA GLN A 130 21.98 -6.60 19.99
C GLN A 130 23.46 -6.35 20.27
N ALA A 131 24.27 -6.23 19.21
CA ALA A 131 25.59 -5.63 19.31
C ALA A 131 25.42 -4.11 19.51
N PHE A 132 25.28 -3.70 20.77
CA PHE A 132 25.71 -2.36 21.17
C PHE A 132 27.24 -2.39 21.26
N GLY A 133 27.89 -1.81 20.25
CA GLY A 133 29.30 -1.45 20.24
C GLY A 133 29.43 0.00 19.81
#